data_AF-A0A351NZ32-F1
#
_entry.id   AF-A0A351NZ32-F1
#
_cell.length_a   1.000
_cell.length_b   1.000
_cell.length_c   1.000
_cell.angle_alpha   90.00
_cell.angle_beta   90.00
_cell.angle_gamma   90.00
#
_symmetry.space_group_name_H-M   'P 1'
#
loop_
_entity.id
_entity.type
_entity.pdbx_description
1 polymer ?
#
loop_
_entity_poly.entity_id
_entity_poly.type
_entity_poly.pdbx_seq_one_letter_code
_entity_poly.pdbx_strand_id
1 'polypeptide(L)'
;DEPGETLAFIGWEVSKKSDLQYFAAKLDDAGHKVTEGGSELADRRFVEDLIVCSDPAGNRIELVWNPQKAEDPFIPGRPIDGFKTGPLGMGHAVLHVPDATALLPFYCDILGFAVSDYGLDPIPLYFFHVNGRHHSFAIVGSGNSGFHHFMVEYENLDDMGQGYDLASQQKDGIAYTLGRHTNDHITSFYANTPSGFFVESGWGGRLIDPVTWEPHETTVGPSFWGHDRLYLPEDERRAFVDMRLKAAAGGLRAPPMV
;
A
#
# COMPACT_ATOMS: atom_id res chain seq x y z
N ASP A 1 -10.87 -5.69 -14.97
CA ASP A 1 -10.64 -6.55 -13.79
C ASP A 1 -10.75 -5.63 -12.59
N GLU A 2 -11.79 -5.72 -11.76
CA GLU A 2 -12.13 -6.85 -10.87
C GLU A 2 -13.60 -7.30 -10.98
N PRO A 3 -13.85 -8.61 -11.21
CA PRO A 3 -14.42 -9.45 -10.16
C PRO A 3 -13.77 -10.86 -10.08
N GLY A 4 -13.29 -11.22 -8.89
CA GLY A 4 -12.54 -12.43 -8.51
C GLY A 4 -12.02 -12.24 -7.06
N GLU A 5 -11.42 -13.27 -6.45
CA GLU A 5 -11.05 -13.37 -5.01
C GLU A 5 -10.79 -12.04 -4.27
N THR A 6 -11.72 -11.64 -3.40
CA THR A 6 -11.67 -10.38 -2.64
C THR A 6 -10.61 -10.42 -1.53
N LEU A 7 -10.18 -9.24 -1.08
CA LEU A 7 -9.37 -9.10 0.14
C LEU A 7 -9.97 -9.93 1.29
N ALA A 8 -9.19 -10.86 1.83
CA ALA A 8 -9.63 -11.66 2.98
C ALA A 8 -9.50 -10.86 4.30
N PHE A 9 -8.36 -10.21 4.52
CA PHE A 9 -8.07 -9.36 5.68
C PHE A 9 -6.77 -8.58 5.48
N ILE A 10 -6.58 -7.49 6.24
CA ILE A 10 -5.29 -6.80 6.43
C ILE A 10 -4.93 -6.85 7.91
N GLY A 11 -3.69 -7.26 8.21
CA GLY A 11 -3.16 -7.35 9.57
C GLY A 11 -2.24 -6.17 9.92
N TRP A 12 -2.38 -5.62 11.12
CA TRP A 12 -1.52 -4.57 11.67
C TRP A 12 -0.98 -4.97 13.04
N GLU A 13 0.34 -4.96 13.19
CA GLU A 13 0.99 -5.26 14.47
C GLU A 13 0.86 -4.09 15.43
N VAL A 14 0.38 -4.35 16.65
CA VAL A 14 0.37 -3.37 17.74
C VAL A 14 1.66 -3.42 18.55
N SER A 15 2.07 -2.28 19.13
CA SER A 15 3.36 -2.16 19.83
C SER A 15 3.42 -2.88 21.18
N LYS A 16 2.28 -3.06 21.84
CA LYS A 16 2.15 -3.75 23.13
C LYS A 16 0.90 -4.63 23.15
N LYS A 17 0.93 -5.73 23.89
CA LYS A 17 -0.25 -6.58 24.12
C LYS A 17 -1.47 -5.80 24.62
N SER A 18 -1.27 -4.82 25.51
CA SER A 18 -2.33 -3.95 26.03
C SER A 18 -3.01 -3.09 24.97
N ASP A 19 -2.33 -2.83 23.85
CA ASP A 19 -2.87 -1.99 22.79
C ASP A 19 -4.03 -2.69 22.07
N LEU A 20 -4.10 -4.02 22.08
CA LEU A 20 -5.28 -4.76 21.61
C LEU A 20 -6.54 -4.34 22.38
N GLN A 21 -6.46 -4.25 23.71
CA GLN A 21 -7.59 -3.81 24.54
C GLN A 21 -7.88 -2.32 24.36
N TYR A 22 -6.85 -1.48 24.21
CA TYR A 22 -7.01 -0.06 23.92
C TYR A 22 -7.79 0.16 22.62
N PHE A 23 -7.40 -0.49 21.53
CA PHE A 23 -8.10 -0.38 20.25
C PHE A 23 -9.46 -1.06 20.28
N ALA A 24 -9.62 -2.19 20.97
CA ALA A 24 -10.93 -2.82 21.16
C ALA A 24 -11.94 -1.85 21.80
N ALA A 25 -11.53 -1.15 22.87
CA ALA A 25 -12.38 -0.17 23.53
C ALA A 25 -12.72 1.01 22.62
N LYS A 26 -11.73 1.59 21.90
CA LYS A 26 -12.00 2.68 20.95
C LYS A 26 -12.94 2.30 19.82
N LEU A 27 -12.79 1.09 19.29
CA LEU A 27 -13.66 0.56 18.24
C LEU A 27 -15.09 0.37 18.78
N ASP A 28 -15.25 -0.23 19.95
CA ASP A 28 -16.56 -0.45 20.59
C ASP A 28 -17.27 0.89 20.92
N ASP A 29 -16.54 1.85 21.49
CA ASP A 29 -17.05 3.21 21.78
C ASP A 29 -17.52 3.94 20.51
N ALA A 30 -16.88 3.67 19.37
CA ALA A 30 -17.26 4.19 18.07
C ALA A 30 -18.34 3.37 17.36
N GLY A 31 -18.86 2.30 17.99
CA GLY A 31 -19.92 1.44 17.46
C GLY A 31 -19.45 0.37 16.47
N HIS A 32 -18.15 0.13 16.36
CA HIS A 32 -17.59 -0.94 15.56
C HIS A 32 -17.52 -2.23 16.36
N LYS A 33 -18.18 -3.29 15.87
CA LYS A 33 -18.09 -4.60 16.50
C LYS A 33 -16.65 -5.12 16.46
N VAL A 34 -16.13 -5.49 17.63
CA VAL A 34 -14.84 -6.15 17.80
C VAL A 34 -15.03 -7.59 18.22
N THR A 35 -14.17 -8.49 17.77
CA THR A 35 -14.14 -9.89 18.19
C THR A 35 -12.72 -10.29 18.53
N GLU A 36 -12.51 -10.88 19.71
CA GLU A 36 -11.23 -11.49 20.05
C GLU A 36 -10.97 -12.70 19.14
N GLY A 37 -9.77 -12.78 18.57
CA GLY A 37 -9.33 -13.93 17.81
C GLY A 37 -8.97 -15.07 18.75
N GLY A 38 -9.75 -16.15 18.74
CA GLY A 38 -9.43 -17.35 19.50
C GLY A 38 -8.12 -18.01 19.05
N SER A 39 -7.61 -18.96 19.84
CA SER A 39 -6.32 -19.62 19.61
C SER A 39 -6.19 -20.23 18.21
N GLU A 40 -7.26 -20.83 17.68
CA GLU A 40 -7.25 -21.38 16.32
C GLU A 40 -6.93 -20.32 15.25
N LEU A 41 -7.48 -19.11 15.40
CA LEU A 41 -7.21 -18.02 14.46
C LEU A 41 -5.79 -17.47 14.66
N ALA A 42 -5.36 -17.31 15.91
CA ALA A 42 -4.00 -16.86 16.25
C ALA A 42 -2.94 -17.81 15.68
N ASP A 43 -3.12 -19.12 15.85
CA ASP A 43 -2.25 -20.17 15.30
C ASP A 43 -2.18 -20.09 13.77
N ARG A 44 -3.31 -19.88 13.10
CA ARG A 44 -3.36 -19.72 11.63
C ARG A 44 -2.67 -18.46 11.12
N ARG A 45 -2.49 -17.45 11.97
CA ARG A 45 -1.80 -16.20 11.65
C ARG A 45 -0.34 -16.18 12.10
N PHE A 46 0.07 -17.18 12.87
CA PHE A 46 1.36 -17.19 13.56
C PHE A 46 1.55 -15.92 14.41
N VAL A 47 0.55 -15.58 15.22
CA VAL A 47 0.59 -14.46 16.18
C VAL A 47 0.19 -14.96 17.56
N GLU A 48 0.56 -14.26 18.63
CA GLU A 48 0.19 -14.65 19.99
C GLU A 48 -1.28 -14.37 20.27
N ASP A 49 -1.74 -13.16 19.93
CA ASP A 49 -3.13 -12.72 20.11
C ASP A 49 -3.55 -11.80 18.98
N LEU A 50 -4.85 -11.68 18.76
CA LEU A 50 -5.40 -10.70 17.83
C LEU A 50 -6.84 -10.31 18.17
N ILE A 51 -7.25 -9.15 17.67
CA ILE A 51 -8.65 -8.77 17.58
C ILE A 51 -9.02 -8.52 16.12
N VAL A 52 -10.30 -8.73 15.80
CA VAL A 52 -10.85 -8.61 14.46
C VAL A 52 -11.98 -7.59 14.48
N CYS A 53 -11.98 -6.68 13.51
CA CYS A 53 -13.07 -5.76 13.22
C CYS A 53 -13.24 -5.59 11.71
N SER A 54 -14.23 -4.79 11.32
CA SER A 54 -14.41 -4.35 9.95
C SER A 54 -14.38 -2.83 9.87
N ASP A 55 -13.72 -2.32 8.84
CA ASP A 55 -13.81 -0.90 8.50
C ASP A 55 -15.23 -0.55 7.96
N PRO A 56 -15.57 0.74 7.81
CA PRO A 56 -16.87 1.16 7.28
C PRO A 56 -17.21 0.65 5.87
N ALA A 57 -16.20 0.25 5.07
CA ALA A 57 -16.41 -0.35 3.75
C ALA A 57 -16.58 -1.88 3.81
N GLY A 58 -16.50 -2.48 5.00
CA GLY A 58 -16.65 -3.91 5.23
C GLY A 58 -15.36 -4.72 5.08
N ASN A 59 -14.21 -4.07 4.92
CA ASN A 59 -12.92 -4.76 4.85
C ASN A 59 -12.57 -5.30 6.25
N ARG A 60 -12.13 -6.55 6.33
CA ARG A 60 -11.68 -7.16 7.58
C ARG A 60 -10.31 -6.63 7.97
N ILE A 61 -10.22 -6.09 9.17
CA ILE A 61 -8.99 -5.59 9.78
C ILE A 61 -8.65 -6.47 10.99
N GLU A 62 -7.40 -6.90 11.08
CA GLU A 62 -6.88 -7.67 12.20
C GLU A 62 -5.79 -6.86 12.90
N LEU A 63 -5.97 -6.55 14.18
CA LEU A 63 -4.89 -5.99 15.00
C LEU A 63 -4.24 -7.15 15.75
N VAL A 64 -2.94 -7.33 15.56
CA VAL A 64 -2.21 -8.52 16.03
C VAL A 64 -1.12 -8.16 17.02
N TRP A 65 -0.86 -9.05 17.97
CA TRP A 65 0.23 -8.94 18.92
C TRP A 65 1.23 -10.07 18.74
N ASN A 66 2.52 -9.70 18.78
CA ASN A 66 3.66 -10.61 18.78
C ASN A 66 3.62 -11.67 17.65
N PRO A 67 3.74 -11.24 16.37
CA PRO A 67 3.93 -12.18 15.26
C PRO A 67 5.17 -13.04 15.49
N GLN A 68 5.06 -14.33 15.17
CA GLN A 68 6.17 -15.26 15.26
C GLN A 68 7.29 -14.83 14.33
N LYS A 69 8.52 -14.89 14.85
CA LYS A 69 9.73 -14.59 14.10
C LYS A 69 10.34 -15.90 13.66
N ALA A 70 10.59 -16.04 12.37
CA ALA A 70 11.35 -17.17 11.85
C ALA A 70 12.77 -17.15 12.44
N GLU A 71 13.27 -18.30 12.86
CA GLU A 71 14.67 -18.45 13.32
C GLU A 71 15.64 -18.41 12.14
N ASP A 72 15.23 -18.99 11.01
CA ASP A 72 16.00 -19.01 9.77
C ASP A 72 15.79 -17.71 8.98
N PRO A 73 16.86 -17.16 8.37
CA PRO A 73 16.73 -16.03 7.46
C PRO A 73 15.95 -16.43 6.21
N PHE A 74 15.21 -15.47 5.65
CA PHE A 74 14.61 -15.64 4.32
C PHE A 74 15.71 -15.83 3.27
N ILE A 75 15.63 -16.93 2.52
CA ILE A 75 16.52 -17.21 1.38
C ILE A 75 15.70 -17.04 0.11
N PRO A 76 15.96 -16.01 -0.71
CA PRO A 76 15.21 -15.79 -1.94
C PRO A 76 15.48 -16.91 -2.95
N GLY A 77 14.45 -17.28 -3.73
CA GLY A 77 14.58 -18.27 -4.80
C GLY A 77 15.45 -17.82 -5.99
N ARG A 78 15.85 -16.54 -6.01
CA ARG A 78 16.80 -15.93 -6.94
C ARG A 78 17.87 -15.18 -6.14
N PRO A 79 19.09 -15.01 -6.67
CA PRO A 79 20.13 -14.25 -6.00
C PRO A 79 19.80 -12.75 -6.04
N ILE A 80 18.95 -12.29 -5.13
CA ILE A 80 18.59 -10.88 -4.90
C ILE A 80 19.04 -10.46 -3.51
N ASP A 81 19.24 -9.17 -3.30
CA ASP A 81 19.66 -8.57 -2.02
C ASP A 81 18.53 -8.53 -0.99
N GLY A 82 17.30 -8.81 -1.41
CA GLY A 82 16.12 -8.95 -0.54
C GLY A 82 15.23 -7.71 -0.53
N PHE A 83 14.47 -7.56 0.55
CA PHE A 83 13.39 -6.58 0.67
C PHE A 83 13.53 -5.72 1.92
N LYS A 84 13.20 -4.44 1.77
CA LYS A 84 13.24 -3.43 2.83
C LYS A 84 12.01 -3.52 3.72
N THR A 85 11.98 -4.55 4.58
CA THR A 85 10.87 -4.81 5.49
C THR A 85 11.10 -4.17 6.85
N GLY A 86 11.92 -4.79 7.71
CA GLY A 86 12.42 -4.25 8.99
C GLY A 86 11.39 -3.38 9.76
N PRO A 87 11.76 -2.18 10.24
CA PRO A 87 10.84 -1.28 10.94
C PRO A 87 9.77 -0.63 10.04
N LEU A 88 9.82 -0.86 8.71
CA LEU A 88 8.92 -0.27 7.72
C LEU A 88 7.78 -1.22 7.31
N GLY A 89 7.80 -2.48 7.78
CA GLY A 89 6.84 -3.51 7.39
C GLY A 89 6.99 -3.97 5.93
N MET A 90 6.08 -4.83 5.46
CA MET A 90 6.13 -5.47 4.14
C MET A 90 6.27 -4.48 2.95
N GLY A 91 5.71 -3.28 3.09
CA GLY A 91 5.52 -2.32 2.01
C GLY A 91 4.18 -1.61 2.24
N HIS A 92 3.29 -1.64 1.25
CA HIS A 92 1.94 -1.09 1.41
C HIS A 92 0.86 -1.94 0.77
N ALA A 93 -0.38 -1.70 1.19
CA ALA A 93 -1.59 -2.24 0.58
C ALA A 93 -2.53 -1.10 0.15
N VAL A 94 -3.16 -1.24 -1.01
CA VAL A 94 -4.08 -0.24 -1.55
C VAL A 94 -5.43 -0.85 -1.86
N LEU A 95 -6.50 -0.20 -1.38
CA LEU A 95 -7.88 -0.64 -1.60
C LEU A 95 -8.63 0.31 -2.51
N HIS A 96 -9.50 -0.26 -3.35
CA HIS A 96 -10.65 0.45 -3.86
C HIS A 96 -11.72 0.50 -2.78
N VAL A 97 -12.26 1.69 -2.53
CA VAL A 97 -13.38 1.90 -1.60
C VAL A 97 -14.46 2.79 -2.23
N PRO A 98 -15.75 2.60 -1.85
CA PRO A 98 -16.84 3.40 -2.42
C PRO A 98 -16.71 4.89 -2.12
N ASP A 99 -16.33 5.24 -0.89
CA ASP A 99 -16.11 6.62 -0.44
C ASP A 99 -14.88 6.66 0.48
N ALA A 100 -13.77 7.21 -0.01
CA ALA A 100 -12.54 7.30 0.76
C ALA A 100 -12.67 8.20 2.01
N THR A 101 -13.48 9.27 1.93
CA THR A 101 -13.63 10.24 3.01
C THR A 101 -14.34 9.63 4.21
N ALA A 102 -15.31 8.73 3.95
CA ALA A 102 -16.04 8.00 4.99
C ALA A 102 -15.14 7.06 5.84
N LEU A 103 -13.96 6.69 5.33
CA LEU A 103 -13.03 5.80 6.04
C LEU A 103 -11.98 6.57 6.85
N LEU A 104 -11.83 7.89 6.64
CA LEU A 104 -10.83 8.70 7.35
C LEU A 104 -11.00 8.66 8.88
N PRO A 105 -12.20 8.83 9.46
CA PRO A 105 -12.34 8.77 10.92
C PRO A 105 -11.95 7.40 11.49
N PHE A 106 -12.23 6.32 10.75
CA PHE A 106 -11.88 4.97 11.18
C PHE A 106 -10.35 4.77 11.22
N TYR A 107 -9.65 5.07 10.13
CA TYR A 107 -8.20 4.87 10.09
C TYR A 107 -7.45 5.89 10.94
N CYS A 108 -7.83 7.17 10.91
CA CYS A 108 -7.12 8.22 11.62
C CYS A 108 -7.52 8.29 13.10
N ASP A 109 -8.80 8.51 13.39
CA ASP A 109 -9.23 8.83 14.76
C ASP A 109 -9.30 7.59 15.65
N ILE A 110 -9.66 6.43 15.08
CA ILE A 110 -9.78 5.17 15.83
C ILE A 110 -8.45 4.41 15.82
N LEU A 111 -7.94 4.02 14.63
CA LEU A 111 -6.74 3.18 14.49
C LEU A 111 -5.42 3.97 14.61
N GLY A 112 -5.45 5.29 14.59
CA GLY A 112 -4.28 6.13 14.83
C GLY A 112 -3.32 6.23 13.63
N PHE A 113 -3.79 5.92 12.42
CA PHE A 113 -3.01 6.14 11.21
C PHE A 113 -2.94 7.64 10.95
N ALA A 114 -1.87 8.10 10.31
CA ALA A 114 -1.75 9.49 9.88
C ALA A 114 -1.75 9.56 8.37
N VAL A 115 -2.44 10.57 7.82
CA VAL A 115 -2.39 10.84 6.38
C VAL A 115 -0.99 11.33 6.04
N SER A 116 -0.38 10.76 5.03
CA SER A 116 0.92 11.18 4.54
C SER A 116 0.74 12.24 3.48
N ASP A 117 0.00 11.93 2.42
CA ASP A 117 -0.37 12.85 1.34
C ASP A 117 -1.74 12.42 0.82
N TYR A 118 -2.38 13.26 0.00
CA TYR A 118 -3.65 12.94 -0.64
C TYR A 118 -3.79 13.62 -2.00
N GLY A 119 -4.68 13.11 -2.85
CA GLY A 119 -5.08 13.75 -4.11
C GLY A 119 -6.59 13.70 -4.25
N LEU A 120 -7.22 14.78 -4.68
CA LEU A 120 -8.69 14.87 -4.75
C LEU A 120 -9.23 14.78 -6.18
N ASP A 121 -8.40 15.05 -7.18
CA ASP A 121 -8.75 15.07 -8.60
C ASP A 121 -7.85 14.12 -9.41
N PRO A 122 -8.40 13.30 -10.33
CA PRO A 122 -9.83 13.14 -10.64
C PRO A 122 -10.59 12.23 -9.67
N ILE A 123 -9.88 11.47 -8.83
CA ILE A 123 -10.46 10.52 -7.87
C ILE A 123 -9.80 10.74 -6.51
N PRO A 124 -10.56 10.83 -5.41
CA PRO A 124 -10.00 10.93 -4.07
C PRO A 124 -9.08 9.75 -3.74
N LEU A 125 -7.86 10.04 -3.33
CA LEU A 125 -6.82 9.10 -2.95
C LEU A 125 -6.16 9.61 -1.67
N TYR A 126 -6.10 8.76 -0.66
CA TYR A 126 -5.42 9.06 0.60
C TYR A 126 -4.37 8.01 0.89
N PHE A 127 -3.16 8.47 1.22
CA PHE A 127 -2.04 7.63 1.61
C PHE A 127 -1.83 7.77 3.13
N PHE A 128 -1.64 6.66 3.83
CA PHE A 128 -1.53 6.63 5.28
C PHE A 128 -0.23 5.97 5.74
N HIS A 129 0.42 6.57 6.71
CA HIS A 129 1.56 6.00 7.41
C HIS A 129 1.20 5.57 8.83
N VAL A 130 1.92 4.55 9.28
CA VAL A 130 1.93 4.05 10.67
C VAL A 130 3.36 3.97 11.24
N ASN A 131 4.36 4.27 10.41
CA ASN A 131 5.78 4.27 10.73
C ASN A 131 6.51 5.24 9.76
N GLY A 132 7.84 5.20 9.70
CA GLY A 132 8.63 6.11 8.85
C GLY A 132 8.53 5.86 7.34
N ARG A 133 7.83 4.82 6.89
CA ARG A 133 7.51 4.61 5.47
C ARG A 133 6.50 5.66 5.06
N HIS A 134 6.69 6.27 3.87
CA HIS A 134 5.77 7.30 3.38
C HIS A 134 4.31 6.84 3.49
N HIS A 135 3.99 5.61 3.13
CA HIS A 135 2.70 5.03 3.46
C HIS A 135 2.80 3.51 3.54
N SER A 136 2.03 2.91 4.43
CA SER A 136 1.83 1.45 4.50
C SER A 136 0.42 1.06 4.05
N PHE A 137 -0.47 2.03 3.90
CA PHE A 137 -1.83 1.84 3.45
C PHE A 137 -2.27 2.98 2.54
N ALA A 138 -3.10 2.71 1.55
CA ALA A 138 -3.78 3.74 0.79
C ALA A 138 -5.19 3.31 0.38
N ILE A 139 -6.06 4.28 0.12
CA ILE A 139 -7.42 4.04 -0.36
C ILE A 139 -7.72 4.91 -1.57
N VAL A 140 -8.29 4.30 -2.61
CA VAL A 140 -8.77 4.94 -3.82
C VAL A 140 -10.30 4.98 -3.76
N GLY A 141 -10.87 6.18 -3.65
CA GLY A 141 -12.31 6.44 -3.63
C GLY A 141 -12.98 6.28 -4.99
N SER A 142 -12.82 5.13 -5.64
CA SER A 142 -13.24 4.90 -7.02
C SER A 142 -14.74 4.59 -7.20
N GLY A 143 -15.53 4.61 -6.13
CA GLY A 143 -16.92 4.14 -6.15
C GLY A 143 -17.08 2.61 -6.18
N ASN A 144 -15.97 1.87 -6.17
CA ASN A 144 -15.94 0.41 -6.16
C ASN A 144 -15.31 -0.10 -4.86
N SER A 145 -15.49 -1.38 -4.53
CA SER A 145 -14.75 -2.07 -3.47
C SER A 145 -13.84 -3.11 -4.09
N GLY A 146 -12.61 -3.26 -3.59
CA GLY A 146 -11.69 -4.27 -4.11
C GLY A 146 -10.25 -4.09 -3.64
N PHE A 147 -9.42 -5.09 -3.90
CA PHE A 147 -8.00 -5.03 -3.58
C PHE A 147 -7.25 -4.50 -4.81
N HIS A 148 -6.68 -3.30 -4.73
CA HIS A 148 -6.01 -2.72 -5.89
C HIS A 148 -4.63 -3.36 -6.08
N HIS A 149 -3.79 -3.29 -5.05
CA HIS A 149 -2.44 -3.88 -5.08
C HIS A 149 -1.83 -3.97 -3.68
N PHE A 150 -0.76 -4.76 -3.58
CA PHE A 150 0.27 -4.51 -2.57
C PHE A 150 1.60 -4.21 -3.24
N MET A 151 2.49 -3.59 -2.48
CA MET A 151 3.86 -3.31 -2.87
C MET A 151 4.85 -4.00 -1.95
N VAL A 152 5.94 -4.49 -2.52
CA VAL A 152 7.16 -4.88 -1.80
C VAL A 152 8.33 -4.01 -2.27
N GLU A 153 9.09 -3.48 -1.30
CA GLU A 153 10.24 -2.64 -1.61
C GLU A 153 11.51 -3.48 -1.64
N TYR A 154 12.21 -3.48 -2.77
CA TYR A 154 13.49 -4.15 -2.95
C TYR A 154 14.61 -3.31 -2.31
N GLU A 155 15.65 -3.98 -1.81
CA GLU A 155 16.87 -3.31 -1.33
C GLU A 155 17.71 -2.78 -2.51
N ASN A 156 17.68 -3.48 -3.66
CA ASN A 156 18.48 -3.15 -4.84
C ASN A 156 17.60 -2.84 -6.05
N LEU A 157 17.94 -1.76 -6.77
CA LEU A 157 17.27 -1.34 -7.99
C LEU A 157 17.39 -2.39 -9.10
N ASP A 158 18.56 -3.02 -9.21
CA ASP A 158 18.83 -4.00 -10.26
C ASP A 158 17.99 -5.28 -10.07
N ASP A 159 17.68 -5.65 -8.83
CA ASP A 159 16.78 -6.78 -8.55
C ASP A 159 15.35 -6.49 -9.00
N MET A 160 14.86 -5.28 -8.71
CA MET A 160 13.56 -4.82 -9.19
C MET A 160 13.54 -4.75 -10.73
N GLY A 161 14.60 -4.22 -11.35
CA GLY A 161 14.74 -4.15 -12.80
C GLY A 161 14.76 -5.53 -13.47
N GLN A 162 15.46 -6.51 -12.88
CA GLN A 162 15.43 -7.89 -13.36
C GLN A 162 14.03 -8.51 -13.20
N GLY A 163 13.31 -8.17 -12.13
CA GLY A 163 11.90 -8.53 -11.95
C GLY A 163 11.03 -7.99 -13.09
N TYR A 164 11.26 -6.74 -13.51
CA TYR A 164 10.59 -6.12 -14.65
C TYR A 164 10.86 -6.86 -15.96
N ASP A 165 12.12 -7.23 -16.23
CA ASP A 165 12.49 -7.99 -17.43
C ASP A 165 11.80 -9.36 -17.49
N LEU A 166 11.72 -10.04 -16.34
CA LEU A 166 11.05 -11.34 -16.22
C LEU A 166 9.54 -11.22 -16.45
N ALA A 167 8.88 -10.24 -15.81
CA ALA A 167 7.46 -10.00 -16.00
C ALA A 167 7.14 -9.62 -17.46
N SER A 168 8.05 -8.90 -18.12
CA SER A 168 7.92 -8.52 -19.54
C SER A 168 8.02 -9.70 -20.52
N GLN A 169 8.53 -10.87 -20.09
CA GLN A 169 8.50 -12.08 -20.91
C GLN A 169 7.10 -12.71 -20.99
N GLN A 170 6.21 -12.37 -20.06
CA GLN A 170 4.85 -12.87 -20.05
C GLN A 170 3.96 -11.95 -20.86
N LYS A 171 3.12 -12.54 -21.70
CA LYS A 171 2.08 -11.78 -22.39
C LYS A 171 1.19 -11.12 -21.34
N ASP A 172 1.00 -9.81 -21.45
CA ASP A 172 0.23 -9.01 -20.51
C ASP A 172 0.77 -9.08 -19.06
N GLY A 173 2.05 -9.40 -18.86
CA GLY A 173 2.65 -9.49 -17.53
C GLY A 173 2.79 -8.14 -16.83
N ILE A 174 3.02 -7.07 -17.60
CA ILE A 174 3.14 -5.70 -17.10
C ILE A 174 1.79 -4.98 -17.16
N ALA A 175 1.28 -4.56 -16.01
CA ALA A 175 0.10 -3.72 -15.89
C ALA A 175 0.45 -2.23 -15.99
N TYR A 176 1.53 -1.83 -15.31
CA TYR A 176 2.06 -0.46 -15.32
C TYR A 176 3.55 -0.54 -15.62
N THR A 177 4.01 0.19 -16.62
CA THR A 177 5.45 0.21 -16.96
C THR A 177 6.29 0.82 -15.84
N LEU A 178 7.61 0.60 -15.91
CA LEU A 178 8.55 1.22 -14.99
C LEU A 178 8.37 2.75 -14.97
N GLY A 179 8.27 3.31 -13.77
CA GLY A 179 8.07 4.74 -13.55
C GLY A 179 8.55 5.21 -12.18
N ARG A 180 8.37 6.50 -11.90
CA ARG A 180 8.70 7.13 -10.61
C ARG A 180 7.51 7.93 -10.09
N HIS A 181 7.02 7.59 -8.91
CA HIS A 181 5.92 8.30 -8.27
C HIS A 181 6.30 9.70 -7.79
N THR A 182 5.33 10.61 -7.75
CA THR A 182 5.53 12.02 -7.39
C THR A 182 5.48 12.28 -5.89
N ASN A 183 4.72 11.48 -5.15
CA ASN A 183 4.51 11.60 -3.72
C ASN A 183 5.64 10.92 -2.94
N ASP A 184 5.67 9.60 -2.90
CA ASP A 184 6.61 8.81 -2.11
C ASP A 184 7.98 8.65 -2.78
N HIS A 185 8.10 9.11 -4.02
CA HIS A 185 9.27 8.91 -4.87
C HIS A 185 9.65 7.43 -5.02
N ILE A 186 8.75 6.46 -4.99
CA ILE A 186 9.17 5.08 -5.30
C ILE A 186 9.38 4.94 -6.81
N THR A 187 10.47 4.28 -7.22
CA THR A 187 10.61 3.78 -8.59
C THR A 187 9.98 2.40 -8.62
N SER A 188 8.98 2.17 -9.46
CA SER A 188 8.25 0.91 -9.45
C SER A 188 7.68 0.53 -10.80
N PHE A 189 7.28 -0.73 -10.91
CA PHE A 189 6.39 -1.24 -11.94
C PHE A 189 5.34 -2.15 -11.29
N TYR A 190 4.27 -2.44 -12.04
CA TYR A 190 3.18 -3.26 -11.55
C TYR A 190 2.97 -4.46 -12.47
N ALA A 191 2.93 -5.65 -11.88
CA ALA A 191 2.63 -6.89 -12.60
C ALA A 191 1.16 -7.28 -12.43
N ASN A 192 0.57 -7.85 -13.48
CA ASN A 192 -0.74 -8.49 -13.40
C ASN A 192 -0.68 -9.78 -12.57
N THR A 193 -1.74 -10.07 -11.83
CA THR A 193 -1.93 -11.36 -11.16
C THR A 193 -3.14 -12.10 -11.74
N PRO A 194 -3.18 -13.44 -11.62
CA PRO A 194 -4.36 -14.21 -12.00
C PRO A 194 -5.64 -13.87 -11.20
N SER A 195 -5.49 -13.24 -10.03
CA SER A 195 -6.61 -12.93 -9.12
C SER A 195 -7.20 -11.53 -9.33
N GLY A 196 -6.69 -10.74 -10.28
CA GLY A 196 -7.29 -9.46 -10.68
C GLY A 196 -6.65 -8.20 -10.07
N PHE A 197 -5.84 -8.36 -9.01
CA PHE A 197 -5.09 -7.26 -8.39
C PHE A 197 -3.66 -7.18 -8.95
N PHE A 198 -2.93 -6.11 -8.61
CA PHE A 198 -1.53 -5.94 -9.04
C PHE A 198 -0.51 -6.21 -7.93
N VAL A 199 0.68 -6.66 -8.32
CA VAL A 199 1.86 -6.63 -7.43
C VAL A 199 2.77 -5.50 -7.89
N GLU A 200 2.98 -4.52 -7.02
CA GLU A 200 3.94 -3.45 -7.24
C GLU A 200 5.32 -3.89 -6.73
N SER A 201 6.33 -3.83 -7.59
CA SER A 201 7.72 -4.02 -7.21
C SER A 201 8.40 -2.67 -7.19
N GLY A 202 8.71 -2.19 -5.98
CA GLY A 202 9.20 -0.83 -5.75
C GLY A 202 10.64 -0.78 -5.27
N TRP A 203 11.30 0.36 -5.48
CA TRP A 203 12.63 0.65 -4.96
C TRP A 203 12.81 2.15 -4.68
N GLY A 204 13.54 2.46 -3.60
CA GLY A 204 14.06 3.80 -3.35
C GLY A 204 13.00 4.83 -2.98
N GLY A 205 11.98 4.41 -2.23
CA GLY A 205 10.96 5.30 -1.68
C GLY A 205 11.54 6.21 -0.58
N ARG A 206 10.98 7.41 -0.45
CA ARG A 206 11.35 8.36 0.59
C ARG A 206 10.87 7.88 1.95
N LEU A 207 11.66 8.19 2.98
CA LEU A 207 11.22 8.09 4.37
C LEU A 207 10.66 9.42 4.84
N ILE A 208 9.72 9.35 5.77
CA ILE A 208 9.18 10.50 6.46
C ILE A 208 9.49 10.38 7.95
N ASP A 209 9.53 11.52 8.63
CA ASP A 209 9.46 11.55 10.09
C ASP A 209 8.00 11.74 10.50
N PRO A 210 7.32 10.71 11.06
CA PRO A 210 5.91 10.80 11.43
C PRO A 210 5.57 11.93 12.40
N VAL A 211 6.56 12.44 13.15
CA VAL A 211 6.34 13.53 14.12
C VAL A 211 6.28 14.89 13.45
N THR A 212 7.04 15.08 12.36
CA THR A 212 7.21 16.39 11.71
C THR A 212 6.66 16.44 10.30
N TRP A 213 6.16 15.32 9.77
CA TRP A 213 5.55 15.25 8.45
C TRP A 213 4.22 15.99 8.42
N GLU A 214 4.07 16.92 7.47
CA GLU A 214 2.83 17.66 7.24
C GLU A 214 2.17 17.16 5.95
N PRO A 215 0.93 16.66 6.01
CA PRO A 215 0.25 16.16 4.82
C PRO A 215 -0.06 17.26 3.82
N HIS A 216 0.10 16.97 2.53
CA HIS A 216 -0.26 17.91 1.48
C HIS A 216 -0.98 17.27 0.30
N GLU A 217 -1.70 18.10 -0.45
CA GLU A 217 -2.39 17.68 -1.66
C GLU A 217 -1.42 17.55 -2.85
N THR A 218 -1.45 16.42 -3.53
CA THR A 218 -0.68 16.15 -4.73
C THR A 218 -1.49 16.50 -5.97
N THR A 219 -1.06 17.53 -6.72
CA THR A 219 -1.75 18.03 -7.92
C THR A 219 -0.95 17.85 -9.21
N VAL A 220 0.27 17.31 -9.11
CA VAL A 220 1.20 17.13 -10.24
C VAL A 220 0.82 15.93 -11.12
N GLY A 221 0.00 15.03 -10.60
CA GLY A 221 -0.29 13.72 -11.18
C GLY A 221 0.53 12.61 -10.50
N PRO A 222 0.26 11.34 -10.83
CA PRO A 222 0.76 10.20 -10.05
C PRO A 222 2.26 9.92 -10.24
N SER A 223 2.86 10.36 -11.35
CA SER A 223 4.23 9.97 -11.71
C SER A 223 5.00 11.11 -12.40
N PHE A 224 6.30 11.23 -12.10
CA PHE A 224 7.20 12.15 -12.81
C PHE A 224 7.46 11.68 -14.25
N TRP A 225 7.59 10.36 -14.44
CA TRP A 225 7.79 9.70 -15.73
C TRP A 225 7.36 8.23 -15.62
N GLY A 226 7.13 7.57 -16.76
CA GLY A 226 6.76 6.14 -16.80
C GLY A 226 5.36 5.85 -16.28
N HIS A 227 5.17 4.67 -15.69
CA HIS A 227 3.88 4.17 -15.19
C HIS A 227 2.75 4.22 -16.23
N ASP A 228 3.05 3.84 -17.47
CA ASP A 228 2.02 3.64 -18.49
C ASP A 228 1.12 2.48 -18.10
N ARG A 229 -0.17 2.76 -17.94
CA ARG A 229 -1.22 1.81 -17.55
C ARG A 229 -1.63 0.93 -18.72
N LEU A 230 -0.81 -0.07 -19.05
CA LEU A 230 -1.03 -0.97 -20.20
C LEU A 230 -2.33 -1.78 -20.10
N TYR A 231 -2.88 -1.93 -18.90
CA TYR A 231 -4.20 -2.56 -18.70
C TYR A 231 -5.39 -1.68 -19.14
N LEU A 232 -5.17 -0.39 -19.41
CA LEU A 232 -6.20 0.55 -19.88
C LEU A 232 -6.15 0.78 -21.41
N PRO A 233 -7.29 1.12 -22.03
CA PRO A 233 -7.34 1.64 -23.39
C PRO A 233 -6.39 2.85 -23.61
N GLU A 234 -5.95 3.07 -24.85
CA GLU A 234 -4.98 4.13 -25.18
C GLU A 234 -5.50 5.55 -24.91
N ASP A 235 -6.78 5.77 -25.19
CA ASP A 235 -7.47 7.04 -24.95
C ASP A 235 -7.57 7.37 -23.46
N GLU A 236 -7.85 6.38 -22.62
CA GLU A 236 -7.86 6.54 -21.15
C GLU A 236 -6.46 6.82 -20.57
N ARG A 237 -5.40 6.31 -21.20
CA ARG A 237 -4.01 6.58 -20.79
C ARG A 237 -3.60 8.03 -21.02
N ARG A 238 -4.18 8.72 -22.01
CA ARG A 238 -3.70 10.03 -22.50
C ARG A 238 -3.62 11.08 -21.39
N ALA A 239 -4.63 11.16 -20.54
CA ALA A 239 -4.66 12.15 -19.46
C ALA A 239 -3.43 12.05 -18.54
N PHE A 240 -2.99 10.83 -18.23
CA PHE A 240 -1.84 10.59 -17.37
C PHE A 240 -0.51 10.85 -18.08
N VAL A 241 -0.43 10.55 -19.37
CA VAL A 241 0.71 10.93 -20.21
C VAL A 241 0.86 12.45 -20.23
N ASP A 242 -0.23 13.19 -20.42
CA ASP A 242 -0.21 14.64 -20.48
C ASP A 242 0.20 15.26 -19.14
N MET A 243 -0.28 14.72 -18.01
CA MET A 243 0.14 15.14 -16.66
C MET A 243 1.65 15.01 -16.46
N ARG A 244 2.25 13.86 -16.74
CA ARG A 244 3.69 13.66 -16.54
C ARG A 244 4.55 14.45 -17.53
N LEU A 245 4.09 14.64 -18.78
CA LEU A 245 4.78 15.50 -19.74
C LEU A 245 4.76 16.97 -19.31
N LYS A 246 3.64 17.43 -18.74
CA LYS A 246 3.54 18.76 -18.12
C LYS A 246 4.48 18.90 -16.91
N ALA A 247 4.53 17.89 -16.04
CA ALA A 247 5.45 17.86 -14.90
C ALA A 247 6.93 17.94 -15.36
N ALA A 248 7.29 17.16 -16.39
CA ALA A 248 8.62 17.17 -16.99
C ALA A 248 8.97 18.52 -17.63
N ALA A 249 8.04 19.14 -18.36
CA ALA A 249 8.22 20.48 -18.93
C ALA A 249 8.41 21.56 -17.85
N GLY A 250 7.76 21.39 -16.70
CA GLY A 250 7.96 22.21 -15.50
C GLY A 250 9.26 21.92 -14.74
N GLY A 251 10.05 20.93 -15.17
CA GLY A 251 11.31 20.54 -14.54
C GLY A 251 11.17 19.79 -13.22
N LEU A 252 9.96 19.34 -12.88
CA LEU A 252 9.67 18.59 -11.66
C LEU A 252 10.33 17.22 -11.71
N ARG A 253 10.98 16.83 -10.61
CA ARG A 253 11.72 15.58 -10.47
C ARG A 253 11.90 15.24 -9.01
N ALA A 254 12.05 13.96 -8.70
CA ALA A 254 12.48 13.54 -7.38
C ALA A 254 13.86 14.12 -7.04
N PRO A 255 14.18 14.39 -5.76
CA PRO A 255 15.52 14.74 -5.33
C PRO A 255 16.55 13.67 -5.75
N PRO A 256 17.83 14.03 -5.91
CA PRO A 256 18.88 13.05 -6.12
C PRO A 256 18.87 12.00 -5.00
N MET A 257 18.94 10.73 -5.38
CA MET A 257 19.20 9.65 -4.42
C MET A 257 20.68 9.76 -4.03
N VAL A 258 20.95 9.93 -2.74
CA VAL A 258 22.31 10.03 -2.18
C VAL A 258 22.57 8.79 -1.34
#